data_AF-A0AA40VVT7-F1
#
_entry.id   AF-A0AA40VVT7-F1
#
_cell.length_a   1.000
_cell.length_b   1.000
_cell.length_c   1.000
_cell.angle_alpha   90.00
_cell.angle_beta   90.00
_cell.angle_gamma   90.00
#
_symmetry.space_group_name_H-M   'P 1'
#
loop_
_entity.id
_entity.type
_entity.pdbx_description
1 polymer ?
#
loop_
_entity_poly.entity_id
_entity_poly.type
_entity_poly.pdbx_seq_one_letter_code
_entity_poly.pdbx_strand_id
1 'polypeptide(L)'
;MPSKIIQVKEYTVRAHQREIHTRVFNFVCQQCQQPTQRETFGPRPLYCEQCRRPQPPKKSAVPLKRRKPRAMTYKSGKDIA
;
A
#
# COMPACT_ATOMS: atom_id res chain seq x y z
N MET A 1 -8.30 -13.35 43.71
CA MET A 1 -8.07 -12.77 42.36
C MET A 1 -8.25 -13.87 41.33
N PRO A 2 -9.21 -13.80 40.39
CA PRO A 2 -9.39 -14.87 39.43
C PRO A 2 -8.30 -14.78 38.35
N SER A 3 -7.28 -15.63 38.46
CA SER A 3 -6.27 -15.84 37.43
C SER A 3 -6.88 -16.66 36.29
N LYS A 4 -7.53 -15.98 35.33
CA LYS A 4 -7.98 -16.65 34.11
C LYS A 4 -6.76 -17.17 33.34
N ILE A 5 -6.68 -18.50 33.19
CA ILE A 5 -5.67 -19.17 32.39
C ILE A 5 -6.02 -18.92 30.92
N ILE A 6 -5.27 -18.04 30.26
CA ILE A 6 -5.45 -17.73 28.83
C ILE A 6 -4.68 -18.79 28.05
N GLN A 7 -5.39 -19.70 27.40
CA GLN A 7 -4.77 -20.65 26.47
C GLN A 7 -4.58 -19.95 25.12
N VAL A 8 -3.36 -19.48 24.87
CA VAL A 8 -2.95 -18.89 23.58
C VAL A 8 -2.59 -20.01 22.62
N LYS A 9 -3.20 -20.04 21.44
CA LYS A 9 -2.81 -20.95 20.34
C LYS A 9 -2.03 -20.14 19.30
N GLU A 10 -0.80 -20.55 19.05
CA GLU A 10 0.03 -19.99 17.99
C GLU A 10 -0.15 -20.80 16.71
N TYR A 11 -0.33 -20.11 15.58
CA TYR A 11 -0.50 -20.73 14.27
C TYR A 11 0.56 -20.21 13.31
N THR A 12 1.24 -21.11 12.61
CA THR A 12 2.15 -20.78 11.52
C THR A 12 1.37 -20.67 10.22
N VAL A 13 1.18 -19.44 9.73
CA VAL A 13 0.57 -19.18 8.43
C VAL A 13 1.60 -19.30 7.32
N ARG A 14 1.19 -19.87 6.18
CA ARG A 14 2.04 -19.90 4.97
C ARG A 14 2.21 -18.48 4.44
N ALA A 15 3.41 -18.19 3.92
CA ALA A 15 3.66 -16.94 3.22
C ALA A 15 2.72 -16.83 2.01
N HIS A 16 2.10 -15.66 1.83
CA HIS A 16 1.24 -15.40 0.68
C HIS A 16 2.08 -15.33 -0.61
N GLN A 17 1.71 -16.12 -1.61
CA GLN A 17 2.32 -16.09 -2.95
C GLN A 17 1.31 -15.55 -3.96
N ARG A 18 1.78 -14.69 -4.86
CA ARG A 18 1.02 -14.20 -6.01
C ARG A 18 1.89 -14.27 -7.26
N GLU A 19 1.30 -14.67 -8.37
CA GLU A 19 1.92 -14.60 -9.69
C GLU A 19 1.48 -13.30 -10.37
N ILE A 20 2.42 -12.55 -10.95
CA ILE A 20 2.14 -11.30 -11.64
C ILE A 20 2.51 -11.47 -13.11
N HIS A 21 1.52 -11.61 -13.98
CA HIS A 21 1.75 -11.74 -15.41
C HIS A 21 2.22 -10.41 -16.02
N THR A 22 3.27 -10.47 -16.83
CA THR A 22 3.68 -9.38 -17.71
C THR A 22 2.99 -9.49 -19.07
N ARG A 23 2.78 -8.34 -19.72
CA ARG A 23 2.38 -8.28 -21.13
C ARG A 23 3.30 -7.32 -21.87
N VAL A 24 3.63 -7.69 -23.10
CA VAL A 24 4.37 -6.87 -24.05
C VAL A 24 3.36 -6.02 -24.83
N PHE A 25 3.54 -4.70 -24.85
CA PHE A 25 2.75 -3.79 -25.66
C PHE A 25 3.60 -3.14 -26.75
N ASN A 26 3.11 -3.17 -27.99
CA ASN A 26 3.64 -2.40 -29.10
C ASN A 26 2.82 -1.11 -29.24
N PHE A 27 3.45 0.06 -29.14
CA PHE A 27 2.76 1.35 -29.15
C PHE A 27 3.65 2.49 -29.62
N VAL A 28 3.00 3.57 -30.07
CA VAL A 28 3.68 4.81 -30.44
C VAL A 28 3.77 5.72 -29.20
N CYS A 29 4.98 6.14 -28.84
CA CYS A 29 5.20 7.01 -27.69
C CYS A 29 4.59 8.39 -27.93
N GLN A 30 3.85 8.95 -26.96
CA GLN A 30 3.24 10.27 -27.13
C GLN A 30 4.26 11.42 -27.26
N GLN A 31 5.46 11.27 -26.68
CA GLN A 31 6.47 12.34 -26.65
C GLN A 31 7.42 12.31 -27.85
N CYS A 32 7.97 11.14 -28.21
CA CYS A 32 8.90 11.02 -29.33
C CYS A 32 8.26 10.51 -30.62
N GLN A 33 6.99 10.09 -30.59
CA GLN A 33 6.23 9.58 -31.74
C GLN A 33 6.88 8.37 -32.44
N GLN A 34 7.83 7.71 -31.79
CA GLN A 34 8.47 6.51 -32.30
C GLN A 34 7.68 5.26 -31.92
N PRO A 35 7.63 4.24 -32.81
CA PRO A 35 7.10 2.93 -32.47
C PRO A 35 8.03 2.24 -31.47
N THR A 36 7.46 1.77 -30.36
CA THR A 36 8.22 1.17 -29.26
C THR A 36 7.51 -0.03 -28.67
N GLN A 37 8.28 -0.89 -28.02
CA GLN A 37 7.82 -2.09 -27.32
C GLN A 37 8.15 -1.97 -25.83
N ARG A 38 7.22 -2.35 -24.94
CA ARG A 38 7.44 -2.33 -23.49
C ARG A 38 6.70 -3.43 -22.75
N GLU A 39 7.38 -4.06 -21.80
CA GLU A 39 6.80 -5.01 -20.85
C GLU A 39 6.23 -4.29 -19.63
N THR A 40 4.96 -4.56 -19.31
CA THR A 40 4.32 -4.02 -18.11
C THR A 40 3.36 -5.00 -17.47
N PHE A 41 3.18 -4.86 -16.15
CA PHE A 41 2.28 -5.67 -15.33
C PHE A 41 0.85 -5.11 -15.26
N GLY A 42 0.44 -4.28 -16.23
CA GLY A 42 -0.79 -3.48 -16.12
C GLY A 42 -1.28 -2.92 -17.45
N PRO A 43 -1.94 -1.74 -17.44
CA PRO A 43 -2.49 -1.15 -18.66
C PRO A 43 -1.39 -0.70 -19.63
N ARG A 44 -1.78 -0.50 -20.89
CA ARG A 44 -0.89 -0.08 -21.97
C ARG A 44 -0.12 1.21 -21.59
N PRO A 45 1.22 1.23 -21.70
CA PRO A 45 2.02 2.42 -21.43
C PRO A 45 1.78 3.53 -22.46
N LEU A 46 1.94 4.79 -22.01
CA LEU A 46 1.80 5.98 -22.86
C LEU A 46 3.14 6.50 -23.41
N TYR A 47 4.23 6.22 -22.69
CA TYR A 47 5.58 6.71 -22.99
C TYR A 47 6.58 5.56 -23.04
N CYS A 48 7.58 5.69 -23.93
CA CYS A 48 8.70 4.78 -24.01
C CYS A 48 9.64 4.91 -22.80
N GLU A 49 10.54 3.94 -22.64
CA GLU A 49 11.47 3.90 -21.50
C GLU A 49 12.53 5.01 -21.54
N GLN A 50 12.83 5.54 -22.73
CA GLN A 50 13.76 6.65 -22.88
C GLN A 50 13.14 7.98 -22.42
N CYS A 51 11.90 8.26 -22.86
CA CYS A 51 11.17 9.46 -22.47
C CYS A 51 10.76 9.44 -20.98
N ARG A 52 10.37 8.27 -20.46
CA ARG A 52 9.95 8.13 -19.06
C ARG A 52 10.48 6.82 -18.46
N ARG A 53 11.70 6.92 -17.93
CA ARG A 53 12.38 5.82 -17.25
C ARG A 53 11.58 5.32 -16.04
N PRO A 54 11.55 4.01 -15.77
CA PRO A 54 10.96 3.48 -14.55
C PRO A 54 11.64 4.13 -13.33
N GLN A 55 10.84 4.73 -12.46
CA GLN A 55 11.36 5.29 -11.23
C GLN A 55 11.65 4.17 -10.23
N PRO A 56 12.74 4.29 -9.45
CA PRO A 56 12.97 3.37 -8.36
C PRO A 56 11.78 3.40 -7.39
N PRO A 57 11.49 2.28 -6.70
CA PRO A 57 10.43 2.22 -5.71
C PRO A 57 10.62 3.36 -4.72
N LYS A 58 9.60 4.22 -4.58
CA LYS A 58 9.62 5.28 -3.57
C LYS A 58 9.80 4.59 -2.22
N LYS A 59 10.88 4.93 -1.51
CA LYS A 59 11.06 4.53 -0.11
C LYS A 59 9.75 4.84 0.61
N SER A 60 9.16 3.84 1.24
CA SER A 60 7.87 3.96 1.91
C SER A 60 7.86 5.27 2.69
N ALA A 61 6.91 6.15 2.35
CA ALA A 61 6.77 7.42 3.04
C ALA A 61 6.75 7.12 4.54
N VAL A 62 7.66 7.78 5.28
CA VAL A 62 7.78 7.67 6.73
C VAL A 62 6.37 7.62 7.31
N PRO A 63 6.02 6.63 8.14
CA PRO A 63 4.67 6.52 8.68
C PRO A 63 4.29 7.87 9.28
N LEU A 64 3.27 8.52 8.68
CA LEU A 64 2.70 9.74 9.24
C LEU A 64 2.40 9.42 10.70
N LYS A 65 3.09 10.08 11.64
CA LYS A 65 2.84 9.91 13.07
C LYS A 65 1.36 10.21 13.29
N ARG A 66 0.54 9.16 13.41
CA ARG A 66 -0.87 9.29 13.70
C ARG A 66 -0.96 10.08 15.00
N ARG A 67 -1.48 11.31 14.93
CA ARG A 67 -1.67 12.13 16.13
C ARG A 67 -2.57 11.33 17.08
N LYS A 68 -2.19 11.25 18.35
CA LYS A 68 -3.05 10.66 19.39
C LYS A 68 -4.40 11.36 19.35
N PRO A 69 -5.53 10.62 19.38
CA PRO A 69 -6.84 11.24 19.50
C PRO A 69 -6.89 12.11 20.76
N ARG A 70 -7.56 13.26 20.69
CA ARG A 70 -7.73 14.13 21.87
C ARG A 70 -8.58 13.39 22.91
N ALA A 71 -8.21 13.53 24.18
CA ALA A 71 -9.00 12.99 25.28
C ALA A 71 -10.40 13.62 25.28
N MET A 72 -11.43 12.78 25.35
CA MET A 72 -12.82 13.22 25.47
C MET A 72 -13.14 13.44 26.95
N THR A 73 -13.43 14.68 27.35
CA THR A 73 -13.90 14.97 28.71
C THR A 73 -15.42 14.84 28.75
N TYR A 74 -15.92 13.88 29.53
CA TYR A 74 -17.36 13.75 29.79
C TYR A 74 -17.74 14.69 30.93
N LYS A 75 -18.70 15.60 30.69
CA LYS A 75 -19.31 16.38 31.77
C LYS A 75 -20.42 15.52 32.39
N SER A 76 -20.18 14.92 33.55
CA SER A 76 -21.24 14.24 34.31
C SER A 76 -22.11 15.32 34.98
N GLY A 77 -23.25 15.64 34.36
CA GLY A 77 -24.30 16.46 34.98
C GLY A 77 -25.07 15.66 36.02
N LYS A 78 -24.43 15.31 37.14
CA LYS A 78 -25.11 14.84 38.34
C LYS A 78 -24.62 15.66 39.51
N ASP A 79 -25.33 16.74 39.75
CA ASP A 79 -25.33 17.40 41.05
C ASP A 79 -25.81 16.38 42.09
N ILE A 80 -24.97 16.22 43.11
CA ILE A 80 -25.24 15.40 44.29
C ILE A 80 -26.43 16.04 45.01
N ALA A 81 -27.52 15.29 45.15
CA ALA A 81 -28.64 15.58 46.05
C ALA A 81 -28.61 14.58 47.21
#